data_AF-A0A1J7D605-F1
#
_entry.id   AF-A0A1J7D605-F1
#
_cell.length_a   1.000
_cell.length_b   1.000
_cell.length_c   1.000
_cell.angle_alpha   90.00
_cell.angle_beta   90.00
_cell.angle_gamma   90.00
#
_symmetry.space_group_name_H-M   'P 1'
#
loop_
_entity.id
_entity.type
_entity.pdbx_description
1 polymer ?
#
loop_
_entity_poly.entity_id
_entity_poly.type
_entity_poly.pdbx_seq_one_letter_code
_entity_poly.pdbx_strand_id
1 'polypeptide(L)'
;MLGRSAHDPHQILRYGPNVISTQFHPEFTAAVMRSYLARMMAQEPERRDHYQHLEGQIAATPHSQGLLARFVRRCLRGDVTV
;
A
#
# COMPACT_ATOMS: atom_id res chain seq x y z
N MET A 1 -10.82 -3.41 -14.27
CA MET A 1 -10.00 -3.90 -13.15
C MET A 1 -8.56 -3.99 -13.61
N LEU A 2 -7.58 -3.61 -12.77
CA LEU A 2 -6.14 -3.64 -13.07
C LEU A 2 -5.34 -4.60 -12.18
N GLY A 3 -5.90 -5.04 -11.05
CA GLY A 3 -5.26 -5.98 -10.13
C GLY A 3 -6.29 -6.68 -9.25
N ARG A 4 -5.99 -7.93 -8.88
CA ARG A 4 -6.80 -8.80 -8.02
C ARG A 4 -5.92 -9.68 -7.15
N SER A 5 -6.47 -10.14 -6.03
CA SER A 5 -5.92 -11.20 -5.20
C SER A 5 -6.94 -12.35 -5.08
N ALA A 6 -6.56 -13.43 -4.38
CA ALA A 6 -7.50 -14.49 -4.04
C ALA A 6 -8.55 -14.04 -3.01
N HIS A 7 -8.19 -13.12 -2.11
CA HIS A 7 -9.07 -12.63 -1.05
C HIS A 7 -10.00 -11.51 -1.53
N ASP A 8 -9.54 -10.72 -2.50
CA ASP A 8 -10.28 -9.57 -2.99
C ASP A 8 -10.04 -9.35 -4.50
N PRO A 9 -11.10 -9.37 -5.33
CA PRO A 9 -11.00 -9.14 -6.77
C PRO A 9 -10.79 -7.67 -7.16
N HIS A 10 -10.81 -6.72 -6.22
CA HIS A 10 -10.83 -5.28 -6.49
C HIS A 10 -9.59 -4.52 -6.01
N GLN A 11 -8.45 -5.20 -5.93
CA GLN A 11 -7.17 -4.64 -5.44
C GLN A 11 -6.75 -3.34 -6.15
N ILE A 12 -6.95 -3.24 -7.47
CA ILE A 12 -6.70 -2.01 -8.22
C ILE A 12 -7.82 -1.80 -9.24
N LEU A 13 -8.50 -0.66 -9.16
CA LEU A 13 -9.53 -0.25 -10.12
C LEU A 13 -9.10 1.03 -10.85
N ARG A 14 -9.60 1.20 -12.07
CA ARG A 14 -9.42 2.41 -12.87
C ARG A 14 -10.78 2.87 -13.35
N TYR A 15 -11.15 4.09 -12.99
CA TYR A 15 -12.41 4.73 -13.32
C TYR A 15 -12.27 5.73 -14.48
N GLY A 16 -11.05 6.17 -14.77
CA GLY A 16 -10.72 7.08 -15.88
C GLY A 16 -9.22 7.15 -16.13
N PRO A 17 -8.75 7.97 -17.09
CA PRO A 17 -7.32 8.04 -17.46
C PRO A 17 -6.37 8.31 -16.29
N ASN A 18 -6.80 9.17 -15.35
CA ASN A 18 -6.07 9.57 -14.14
C ASN A 18 -6.89 9.36 -12.86
N VAL A 19 -7.82 8.40 -12.86
CA VAL A 19 -8.64 8.07 -11.69
C VAL A 19 -8.50 6.59 -11.41
N ILE A 20 -7.74 6.24 -10.37
CA ILE A 20 -7.52 4.87 -9.90
C ILE A 20 -7.79 4.76 -8.39
N SER A 21 -8.09 3.56 -7.92
CA SER A 21 -8.06 3.20 -6.50
C SER A 21 -7.13 2.02 -6.27
N THR A 22 -6.57 1.95 -5.07
CA THR A 22 -5.84 0.79 -4.55
C THR A 22 -6.49 0.35 -3.24
N GLN A 23 -6.68 -0.96 -3.05
CA GLN A 23 -7.20 -1.49 -1.78
C GLN A 23 -6.10 -1.53 -0.70
N PHE A 24 -4.85 -1.68 -1.12
CA PHE A 24 -3.68 -1.63 -0.25
C PHE A 24 -3.08 -0.21 -0.20
N HIS A 25 -2.08 -0.04 0.67
CA HIS A 25 -1.37 1.21 0.93
C HIS A 25 -0.03 1.27 0.19
N PRO A 26 0.02 1.71 -1.08
CA PRO A 26 1.28 1.88 -1.82
C PRO A 26 2.20 2.94 -1.21
N GLU A 27 1.68 3.81 -0.34
CA GLU A 27 2.42 4.84 0.38
C GLU A 27 3.20 4.32 1.58
N PHE A 28 2.92 3.10 2.05
CA PHE A 28 3.60 2.55 3.23
C PHE A 28 4.99 2.02 2.90
N THR A 29 5.93 2.35 3.77
CA THR A 29 7.31 1.88 3.72
C THR A 29 7.58 0.90 4.85
N ALA A 30 8.65 0.11 4.72
CA ALA A 30 9.10 -0.76 5.81
C ALA A 30 9.34 0.01 7.11
N ALA A 31 9.91 1.22 7.03
CA ALA A 31 10.12 2.08 8.20
C ALA A 31 8.79 2.55 8.82
N VAL A 32 7.82 2.98 7.99
CA VAL A 32 6.49 3.36 8.47
C VAL A 32 5.79 2.18 9.15
N MET A 33 5.87 0.99 8.57
CA MET A 33 5.27 -0.21 9.14
C MET A 33 5.90 -0.63 10.47
N ARG A 34 7.23 -0.50 10.61
CA ARG A 34 7.91 -0.76 11.90
C ARG A 34 7.43 0.21 12.98
N SER A 35 7.37 1.51 12.67
CA SER A 35 6.83 2.51 13.61
C SER A 35 5.37 2.26 13.96
N TYR A 36 4.56 1.83 12.98
CA TYR A 36 3.16 1.47 13.19
C TYR A 36 3.02 0.29 14.16
N LEU A 37 3.74 -0.80 13.94
CA LEU A 37 3.72 -1.96 14.84
C LEU A 37 4.27 -1.63 16.23
N ALA A 38 5.32 -0.81 16.32
CA ALA A 38 5.83 -0.34 17.61
C ALA A 38 4.74 0.41 18.42
N ARG A 39 3.95 1.25 17.75
CA ARG A 39 2.80 1.92 18.37
C ARG A 39 1.72 0.94 18.79
N MET A 40 1.39 -0.06 17.96
CA MET A 40 0.40 -1.08 18.32
C MET A 40 0.83 -1.91 19.53
N MET A 41 2.10 -2.32 19.60
CA MET A 41 2.66 -3.04 20.76
C MET A 41 2.58 -2.24 22.06
N ALA A 42 2.67 -0.91 21.99
CA ALA A 42 2.52 -0.04 23.16
C ALA A 42 1.05 0.14 23.57
N GLN A 43 0.12 0.09 22.61
CA GLN A 43 -1.32 0.29 22.86
C GLN A 43 -2.04 -0.99 23.28
N GLU A 44 -1.58 -2.15 22.82
CA GLU A 44 -2.19 -3.46 23.05
C GLU A 44 -1.11 -4.45 23.54
N PRO A 45 -0.59 -4.30 24.78
CA PRO A 45 0.49 -5.14 25.30
C PRO A 45 0.16 -6.64 25.31
N GLU A 46 -1.11 -7.01 25.45
CA GLU A 46 -1.61 -8.38 25.42
C GLU A 46 -1.46 -9.05 24.04
N ARG A 47 -1.27 -8.26 22.97
CA ARG A 47 -1.04 -8.74 21.60
C ARG A 47 0.40 -8.58 21.13
N ARG A 48 1.33 -8.25 22.04
CA ARG A 48 2.72 -7.94 21.69
C ARG A 48 3.39 -9.02 20.83
N ASP A 49 3.25 -10.29 21.20
CA ASP A 49 3.88 -11.41 20.48
C ASP A 49 3.38 -11.51 19.02
N HIS A 50 2.10 -11.23 18.80
CA HIS A 50 1.51 -11.18 17.46
C HIS A 50 2.14 -10.07 16.61
N TYR A 51 2.28 -8.87 17.17
CA TYR A 51 2.90 -7.75 16.46
C TYR A 51 4.41 -7.95 16.23
N GLN A 52 5.12 -8.57 17.16
CA GLN A 52 6.52 -8.96 16.97
C GLN A 52 6.68 -9.98 15.82
N HIS A 53 5.76 -10.95 15.74
CA HIS A 53 5.73 -11.90 14.62
C HIS A 53 5.48 -11.20 13.28
N LEU A 54 4.58 -10.20 13.24
CA LEU A 54 4.34 -9.39 12.04
C LEU A 54 5.55 -8.50 11.69
N GLU A 55 6.25 -7.95 12.68
CA GLU A 55 7.43 -7.12 12.45
C GLU A 55 8.55 -7.91 11.75
N GLY A 56 8.71 -9.20 12.10
CA GLY A 56 9.65 -10.11 11.43
C GLY A 56 9.33 -10.38 9.96
N GLN A 57 8.09 -10.12 9.52
CA GLN A 57 7.65 -10.30 8.14
C GLN A 57 7.74 -9.03 7.30
N ILE A 58 8.09 -7.89 7.90
CA ILE A 58 8.20 -6.63 7.17
C ILE A 58 9.32 -6.71 6.13
N ALA A 59 8.95 -6.52 4.87
CA ALA A 59 9.87 -6.38 3.75
C ALA A 59 9.56 -5.11 2.95
N ALA A 60 10.56 -4.64 2.20
CA ALA A 60 10.34 -3.56 1.24
C ALA A 60 9.40 -4.01 0.11
N THR A 61 8.52 -3.12 -0.34
CA THR A 61 7.53 -3.39 -1.40
C THR A 61 7.72 -2.46 -2.59
N PRO A 62 8.89 -2.49 -3.27
CA PRO A 62 9.26 -1.50 -4.29
C PRO A 62 8.27 -1.43 -5.45
N HIS A 63 7.63 -2.55 -5.80
CA HIS A 63 6.60 -2.57 -6.84
C HIS A 63 5.33 -1.83 -6.43
N SER A 64 4.89 -2.01 -5.18
CA SER A 64 3.71 -1.32 -4.62
C SER A 64 3.95 0.19 -4.58
N GLN A 65 5.09 0.60 -4.01
CA GLN A 65 5.49 2.00 -3.90
C GLN A 65 5.65 2.68 -5.26
N GLY A 66 6.16 1.94 -6.25
CA GLY A 66 6.30 2.43 -7.61
C GLY A 66 4.98 2.79 -8.29
N LEU A 67 3.84 2.26 -7.83
CA LEU A 67 2.52 2.56 -8.42
C LEU A 67 2.15 4.03 -8.23
N LEU A 68 2.28 4.56 -7.01
CA LEU A 68 1.96 5.96 -6.72
C LEU A 68 2.86 6.91 -7.52
N ALA A 69 4.18 6.65 -7.56
CA ALA A 69 5.12 7.45 -8.34
C ALA A 69 4.82 7.42 -9.85
N ARG A 70 4.44 6.25 -10.40
CA ARG A 70 4.02 6.14 -11.81
C ARG A 70 2.71 6.89 -12.08
N PHE A 71 1.74 6.81 -11.18
CA PHE A 71 0.50 7.55 -11.28
C PHE A 71 0.75 9.06 -11.28
N VAL A 72 1.50 9.58 -10.30
CA VAL A 72 1.85 11.01 -10.24
C VAL A 72 2.56 11.47 -11.50
N ARG A 73 3.56 10.71 -11.98
CA ARG A 73 4.25 11.04 -13.24
C ARG A 73 3.32 11.08 -14.45
N ARG A 74 2.32 10.19 -14.51
CA ARG A 74 1.31 10.18 -15.59
C ARG A 74 0.41 11.42 -15.51
N CYS A 75 -0.07 11.77 -14.32
CA CYS A 75 -0.89 12.96 -14.12
C CYS A 75 -0.14 14.25 -14.50
N LEU A 76 1.14 14.35 -14.15
CA LEU A 76 1.98 15.51 -14.44
C LEU A 76 2.33 15.67 -15.93
N ARG A 77 2.31 14.58 -16.71
CA ARG A 77 2.61 14.62 -18.15
C ARG A 77 1.45 15.15 -19.01
N GLY A 78 0.26 15.35 -18.44
CA GLY A 78 -0.88 15.89 -19.17
C GLY A 78 -1.47 14.94 -20.22
N ASP A 79 -1.23 13.63 -20.11
CA ASP A 79 -1.86 12.60 -20.96
C ASP A 79 -3.36 12.44 -20.59
N VAL A 80 -4.12 13.51 -20.75
CA VAL A 80 -5.57 13.55 -20.66
C VAL A 80 -6.09 13.49 -22.09
N THR A 81 -6.29 12.28 -22.60
CA THR A 81 -7.17 12.11 -23.75
C THR A 81 -8.59 12.28 -23.21
N VAL A 82 -9.21 13.42 -23.51
CA VAL A 82 -10.65 13.65 -23.33
C VAL A 82 -11.40 12.83 -24.38
#